data_AF-H5Y283-F1
#
_entry.id   AF-H5Y283-F1
#
_cell.length_a   1.000
_cell.length_b   1.000
_cell.length_c   1.000
_cell.angle_alpha   90.00
_cell.angle_beta   90.00
_cell.angle_gamma   90.00
#
_symmetry.space_group_name_H-M   'P 1'
#
loop_
_entity.id
_entity.type
_entity.pdbx_description
1 polymer ?
#
loop_
_entity_poly.entity_id
_entity_poly.type
_entity_poly.pdbx_seq_one_letter_code
_entity_poly.pdbx_strand_id
1 'polypeptide(L)'
;MIRVVCNSSPIIGLSTIGKLDLLWTLFDDVMIPEAVFEEIVYGNLVRYTSAIELEKAVLEQKVFVFRVENQSMVEQFDIRTVVRKASVHAVIELFPTKKGARFSYWLSPRYI
;
A
#
# COMPACT_ATOMS: atom_id res chain seq x y z
N MET A 1 14.24 -6.83 -12.47
CA MET A 1 13.67 -7.16 -11.15
C MET A 1 12.89 -5.96 -10.67
N ILE A 2 11.71 -6.20 -10.10
CA ILE A 2 10.67 -5.20 -9.99
C ILE A 2 10.14 -5.24 -8.57
N ARG A 3 10.43 -4.19 -7.83
CA ARG A 3 10.10 -4.06 -6.43
C ARG A 3 9.00 -3.03 -6.25
N VAL A 4 8.06 -3.25 -5.35
CA VAL A 4 7.05 -2.23 -5.03
C VAL A 4 7.00 -2.03 -3.53
N VAL A 5 6.88 -0.77 -3.11
CA VAL A 5 6.50 -0.42 -1.74
C VAL A 5 5.01 -0.13 -1.75
N CYS A 6 4.24 -0.87 -0.95
CA CYS A 6 2.79 -0.82 -0.98
C CYS A 6 2.23 -0.11 0.28
N ASN A 7 1.27 0.79 0.06
CA ASN A 7 0.51 1.45 1.11
C ASN A 7 -0.65 0.55 1.60
N SER A 8 -1.39 1.01 2.63
CA SER A 8 -2.50 0.23 3.18
C SER A 8 -3.68 0.07 2.20
N SER A 9 -4.00 1.11 1.45
CA SER A 9 -5.20 1.14 0.59
C SER A 9 -5.22 0.07 -0.52
N PRO A 10 -4.15 -0.16 -1.30
CA PRO A 10 -4.14 -1.25 -2.29
C PRO A 10 -4.25 -2.64 -1.65
N ILE A 11 -3.63 -2.86 -0.49
CA ILE A 11 -3.70 -4.15 0.24
C ILE A 11 -5.15 -4.42 0.66
N ILE A 12 -5.77 -3.43 1.31
CA ILE A 12 -7.16 -3.53 1.75
C ILE A 12 -8.10 -3.71 0.56
N GLY A 13 -7.93 -2.90 -0.49
CA GLY A 13 -8.79 -2.96 -1.67
C GLY A 13 -8.71 -4.31 -2.38
N LEU A 14 -7.51 -4.81 -2.63
CA LEU A 14 -7.29 -6.12 -3.28
C LEU A 14 -7.75 -7.26 -2.39
N SER A 15 -7.50 -7.20 -1.08
CA SER A 15 -7.96 -8.21 -0.15
C SER A 15 -9.49 -8.25 -0.03
N THR A 16 -10.14 -7.09 -0.03
CA THR A 16 -11.62 -7.00 0.01
C THR A 16 -12.28 -7.73 -1.15
N ILE A 17 -11.61 -7.83 -2.31
CA ILE A 17 -12.09 -8.57 -3.49
C ILE A 17 -11.44 -9.96 -3.66
N GLY A 18 -10.65 -10.42 -2.69
CA GLY A 18 -9.95 -11.71 -2.73
C GLY A 18 -8.90 -11.82 -3.84
N LYS A 19 -8.21 -10.70 -4.14
CA LYS A 19 -7.20 -10.57 -5.20
C LYS A 19 -5.86 -10.03 -4.72
N LEU A 20 -5.53 -10.23 -3.44
CA LEU A 20 -4.24 -9.79 -2.88
C LEU A 20 -3.05 -10.43 -3.61
N ASP A 21 -3.25 -11.61 -4.18
CA ASP A 21 -2.27 -12.37 -4.97
C ASP A 21 -1.78 -11.67 -6.23
N LEU A 22 -2.53 -10.69 -6.73
CA LEU A 22 -2.10 -9.87 -7.85
C LEU A 22 -0.81 -9.10 -7.53
N LEU A 23 -0.53 -8.77 -6.26
CA LEU A 23 0.71 -8.09 -5.88
C LEU A 23 1.94 -8.93 -6.25
N TRP A 24 2.05 -10.17 -5.76
CA TRP A 24 3.20 -11.02 -6.07
C TRP A 24 3.10 -11.71 -7.45
N THR A 25 2.00 -11.52 -8.17
CA THR A 25 1.89 -11.91 -9.58
C THR A 25 2.48 -10.84 -10.51
N LEU A 26 2.35 -9.55 -10.14
CA LEU A 26 2.78 -8.41 -10.96
C LEU A 26 4.19 -7.94 -10.62
N PHE A 27 4.60 -8.08 -9.36
CA PHE A 27 5.88 -7.60 -8.84
C PHE A 27 6.75 -8.77 -8.37
N ASP A 28 8.08 -8.62 -8.47
CA ASP A 28 9.04 -9.61 -7.94
C ASP A 28 9.10 -9.52 -6.41
N ASP A 29 9.24 -8.29 -5.89
CA ASP A 29 9.33 -8.01 -4.46
C ASP A 29 8.17 -7.08 -4.06
N VAL A 30 7.38 -7.49 -3.08
CA VAL A 30 6.34 -6.65 -2.47
C VAL A 30 6.80 -6.31 -1.06
N MET A 31 7.01 -5.02 -0.80
CA MET A 31 7.49 -4.52 0.49
C MET A 31 6.46 -3.60 1.12
N ILE A 32 6.34 -3.64 2.45
CA ILE A 32 5.47 -2.73 3.21
C ILE A 32 6.20 -2.17 4.43
N PRO A 33 6.00 -0.89 4.78
CA PRO A 33 6.46 -0.36 6.06
C PRO A 33 5.78 -1.07 7.24
N GLU A 34 6.48 -1.19 8.37
CA GLU A 34 5.90 -1.67 9.64
C GLU A 34 4.58 -0.95 9.99
N ALA A 35 4.54 0.37 9.84
CA ALA A 35 3.34 1.17 10.12
C ALA A 35 2.12 0.77 9.24
N VAL A 36 2.35 0.31 8.01
CA VAL A 36 1.26 -0.17 7.11
C VAL A 36 0.75 -1.53 7.58
N PHE A 37 1.67 -2.42 7.99
CA PHE A 37 1.30 -3.69 8.58
C PHE A 37 0.46 -3.48 9.84
N GLU A 38 0.91 -2.60 10.74
CA GLU A 38 0.19 -2.26 11.96
C GLU A 38 -1.18 -1.63 11.69
N GLU A 39 -1.29 -0.71 10.73
CA GLU A 39 -2.58 -0.09 10.34
C GLU A 39 -3.61 -1.13 9.91
N ILE A 40 -3.18 -2.18 9.21
CA ILE A 40 -4.09 -3.20 8.68
C ILE A 40 -4.40 -4.27 9.73
N VAL A 41 -3.37 -4.75 10.43
CA VAL A 41 -3.49 -5.89 11.35
C VAL A 41 -4.06 -5.47 12.70
N TYR A 42 -3.61 -4.33 13.24
CA TYR A 42 -4.02 -3.83 14.56
C TYR A 42 -4.99 -2.64 14.48
N GLY A 43 -5.30 -2.15 13.28
CA GLY A 43 -6.28 -1.09 13.07
C GLY A 43 -7.74 -1.55 13.25
N ASN A 44 -8.67 -0.68 12.84
CA ASN A 44 -10.11 -0.89 13.06
C ASN A 44 -10.64 -2.25 12.56
N LEU A 45 -11.43 -2.91 13.40
CA LEU A 45 -11.99 -4.27 13.27
C LEU A 45 -12.76 -4.58 11.97
N VAL A 46 -13.14 -3.58 11.18
CA VAL A 46 -13.97 -3.74 9.97
C VAL A 46 -13.21 -4.47 8.84
N ARG A 47 -11.89 -4.67 8.96
CA ARG A 47 -11.02 -5.21 7.90
C ARG A 47 -10.34 -6.53 8.26
N TYR A 48 -11.00 -7.37 9.05
CA TYR A 48 -10.43 -8.62 9.55
C TYR A 48 -9.92 -9.56 8.44
N THR A 49 -10.60 -9.63 7.29
CA THR A 49 -10.14 -10.42 6.14
C THR A 49 -8.80 -9.93 5.60
N SER A 50 -8.60 -8.61 5.53
CA SER A 50 -7.34 -8.02 5.07
C SER A 50 -6.20 -8.22 6.04
N ALA A 51 -6.47 -8.23 7.34
CA ALA A 51 -5.48 -8.60 8.35
C ALA A 51 -5.02 -10.05 8.15
N ILE A 52 -5.95 -11.01 8.07
CA ILE A 52 -5.60 -12.44 7.92
C ILE A 52 -4.82 -12.70 6.63
N GLU A 53 -5.29 -12.15 5.49
CA GLU A 53 -4.63 -12.37 4.21
C GLU A 53 -3.22 -11.76 4.19
N LEU A 54 -3.05 -10.59 4.82
CA LEU A 54 -1.74 -9.94 4.91
C LEU A 54 -0.79 -10.72 5.83
N GLU A 55 -1.24 -11.12 7.02
CA GLU A 55 -0.44 -11.93 7.95
C GLU A 55 0.03 -13.23 7.28
N LYS A 56 -0.89 -13.90 6.56
CA LYS A 56 -0.56 -15.10 5.80
C LYS A 56 0.47 -14.82 4.70
N ALA A 57 0.29 -13.74 3.93
CA ALA A 57 1.22 -13.38 2.87
C ALA A 57 2.63 -13.04 3.41
N VAL A 58 2.72 -12.43 4.60
CA VAL A 58 4.00 -12.19 5.28
C VAL A 58 4.63 -13.50 5.74
N LEU A 59 3.84 -14.39 6.36
CA LEU A 59 4.31 -15.71 6.81
C LEU A 59 4.81 -16.58 5.64
N GLU A 60 4.15 -16.49 4.49
CA GLU A 60 4.54 -17.18 3.24
C GLU A 60 5.67 -16.47 2.46
N GLN A 61 6.27 -15.41 3.03
CA GLN A 61 7.34 -14.62 2.41
C GLN A 61 6.95 -14.04 1.04
N LYS A 62 5.66 -13.76 0.82
CA LYS A 62 5.15 -13.06 -0.37
C LYS A 62 5.21 -11.54 -0.22
N VAL A 63 5.16 -11.06 1.03
CA VAL A 63 5.25 -9.65 1.39
C VAL A 63 6.30 -9.49 2.47
N PHE A 64 7.20 -8.52 2.29
CA PHE A 64 8.28 -8.24 3.22
C PHE A 64 7.99 -6.95 4.00
N VAL A 65 7.99 -7.06 5.33
CA VAL A 65 7.83 -5.91 6.22
C VAL A 65 9.21 -5.30 6.49
N PHE A 66 9.32 -3.97 6.41
CA PHE A 66 10.56 -3.27 6.72
C PHE A 66 10.34 -2.06 7.62
N ARG A 67 11.38 -1.75 8.42
CA ARG A 67 11.41 -0.57 9.28
C ARG A 67 11.92 0.65 8.53
N VAL A 68 11.24 1.78 8.70
CA VAL A 68 11.69 3.07 8.14
C VAL A 68 12.62 3.75 9.14
N GLU A 69 13.86 4.04 8.75
CA GLU A 69 14.87 4.63 9.64
C GLU A 69 14.63 6.12 9.92
N ASN A 70 14.11 6.88 8.95
CA ASN A 70 13.85 8.32 9.08
C ASN A 70 12.41 8.62 9.51
N GLN A 71 12.06 8.22 10.74
CA GLN A 71 10.73 8.47 11.32
C GLN A 71 10.37 9.97 11.35
N SER A 72 11.36 10.84 11.60
CA SER A 72 11.17 12.29 11.70
C SER A 72 10.70 12.96 10.41
N MET A 73 11.05 12.44 9.23
CA MET A 73 10.54 12.94 7.96
C MET A 73 9.12 12.43 7.68
N VAL A 74 8.82 11.19 8.05
CA VAL A 74 7.47 10.61 7.88
C VAL A 74 6.44 11.40 8.70
N GLU A 75 6.79 11.81 9.92
CA GLU A 75 5.95 12.66 10.77
C GLU A 75 5.71 14.05 10.17
N GLN A 76 6.71 14.63 9.49
CA GLN A 76 6.58 15.94 8.82
C GLN A 76 5.71 15.88 7.55
N PHE A 77 5.66 14.72 6.89
CA PHE A 77 4.80 14.47 5.73
C PHE A 77 3.43 13.87 6.10
N ASP A 78 3.17 13.57 7.38
CA ASP A 78 1.85 13.13 7.85
C ASP A 78 0.90 14.34 7.94
N ILE A 79 0.39 14.77 6.79
CA ILE A 79 -0.59 15.85 6.62
C ILE A 79 -1.98 15.42 7.17
N ARG A 80 -2.03 14.67 8.28
CA ARG A 80 -3.27 14.29 8.99
C ARG A 80 -4.03 15.50 9.53
N THR A 81 -3.42 16.69 9.59
CA THR A 81 -4.10 17.93 10.01
C THR A 81 -4.79 18.70 8.86
N VAL A 82 -4.37 18.59 7.60
CA VAL A 82 -4.93 19.44 6.51
C VAL A 82 -5.97 18.72 5.65
N VAL A 83 -5.94 17.40 5.52
CA VAL A 83 -6.72 16.69 4.47
C VAL A 83 -7.81 15.77 5.02
N ARG A 84 -8.42 16.07 6.17
CA ARG A 84 -9.64 15.36 6.62
C ARG A 84 -10.90 15.70 5.78
N LYS A 85 -10.79 16.55 4.75
CA LYS A 85 -11.93 16.98 3.92
C LYS A 85 -11.79 16.79 2.41
N ALA A 86 -10.66 16.29 1.89
CA ALA A 86 -10.52 16.03 0.46
C ALA A 86 -10.29 14.54 0.23
N SER A 87 -11.29 13.91 -0.37
CA SER A 87 -11.34 12.51 -0.73
C SER A 87 -10.19 12.09 -1.65
N VAL A 88 -9.66 10.88 -1.39
CA VAL A 88 -8.86 10.02 -2.29
C VAL A 88 -7.45 10.54 -2.64
N HIS A 89 -6.47 9.64 -2.76
CA HIS A 89 -5.58 9.45 -3.93
C HIS A 89 -4.28 8.72 -3.54
N ALA A 90 -4.02 7.61 -4.24
CA ALA A 90 -2.91 6.70 -4.01
C ALA A 90 -1.57 7.28 -4.50
N VAL A 91 -0.51 7.02 -3.75
CA VAL A 91 0.88 7.18 -4.21
C VAL A 91 1.47 5.78 -4.33
N ILE A 92 1.76 5.35 -5.56
CA ILE A 92 2.55 4.16 -5.88
C ILE A 92 3.83 4.70 -6.51
N GLU A 93 4.97 4.60 -5.82
CA GLU A 93 6.27 4.90 -6.44
C GLU A 93 6.60 3.81 -7.47
N LEU A 94 6.84 4.23 -8.71
CA LEU A 94 7.05 3.37 -9.87
C LEU A 94 8.47 2.79 -9.87
N PHE A 95 8.58 1.49 -9.62
CA PHE A 95 9.68 0.67 -10.17
C PHE A 95 9.17 -0.06 -11.42
N PRO A 96 10.02 -0.23 -12.46
CA PRO A 96 9.60 -0.72 -13.78
C PRO A 96 8.96 -2.10 -13.66
N THR A 97 7.74 -2.33 -14.18
CA THR A 97 6.96 -3.58 -14.03
C THR A 97 7.13 -4.61 -15.17
N LYS A 98 6.79 -5.89 -14.93
CA LYS A 98 7.21 -7.05 -15.77
C LYS A 98 6.50 -7.06 -17.11
N LYS A 99 5.35 -6.38 -17.16
CA LYS A 99 4.50 -6.22 -18.32
C LYS A 99 4.46 -4.73 -18.57
N GLY A 100 5.28 -4.23 -19.49
CA GLY A 100 5.51 -2.81 -19.75
C GLY A 100 4.23 -1.97 -19.79
N ALA A 101 3.80 -1.50 -18.62
CA ALA A 101 2.63 -0.69 -18.43
C ALA A 101 3.09 0.62 -17.80
N ARG A 102 3.03 1.67 -18.62
CA ARG A 102 3.31 3.05 -18.25
C ARG A 102 2.07 3.58 -17.51
N PHE A 103 2.13 3.66 -16.18
CA PHE A 103 1.09 4.33 -15.39
C PHE A 103 1.47 5.81 -15.22
N SER A 104 0.82 6.68 -16.00
CA SER A 104 0.82 8.13 -15.77
C SER A 104 -0.38 8.51 -14.93
N TYR A 105 -0.18 9.05 -13.73
CA TYR A 105 -1.25 9.76 -13.01
C TYR A 105 -1.25 11.22 -13.47
N TRP A 106 -2.20 11.58 -14.35
CA TRP A 106 -2.53 12.97 -14.65
C TRP A 106 -3.55 13.47 -13.64
N LEU A 107 -3.22 14.60 -13.01
CA LEU A 107 -4.17 15.45 -12.27
C LEU A 107 -5.38 15.73 -13.17
N SER A 108 -6.58 15.31 -12.75
CA SER A 108 -7.84 15.79 -13.33
C SER A 108 -8.39 16.91 -12.46
N PRO A 109 -8.35 18.18 -12.90
CA PRO A 109 -9.04 19.27 -12.22
C PRO A 109 -10.48 19.29 -12.71
N ARG A 110 -11.39 18.59 -12.03
CA ARG A 110 -12.82 18.87 -12.16
C ARG A 110 -13.53 18.59 -10.85
N TYR A 111 -13.64 19.62 -10.01
CA TYR A 111 -14.89 19.98 -9.35
C TYR A 111 -14.85 21.50 -9.13
N ILE A 112 -15.64 22.22 -9.95
CA ILE A 112 -16.24 23.51 -9.60
C ILE A 112 -17.28 23.23 -8.51
#